data_AF-A0A4E9F5M2-F1
#
_entry.id   AF-A0A4E9F5M2-F1
#
_cell.length_a   1.000
_cell.length_b   1.000
_cell.length_c   1.000
_cell.angle_alpha   90.00
_cell.angle_beta   90.00
_cell.angle_gamma   90.00
#
_symmetry.space_group_name_H-M   'P 1'
#
loop_
_entity.id
_entity.type
_entity.pdbx_description
1 polymer ?
#
loop_
_entity_poly.entity_id
_entity_poly.type
_entity_poly.pdbx_seq_one_letter_code
_entity_poly.pdbx_strand_id
1 'polypeptide(L)'
;MYCKYQESELTEMDNSVKALQLDENLDNSPRISSRKSIKKHDELLKSSGEILRKLNEVRQTKAYEMMKYETIARMNASSVTAYLRQQRLKPNQVPLSETEAILQKHHEEMKNHAAIIIQQFFRRITRRKQIDRIFCTWKWISLPKRVQYIEAIAERMAGGTVPRRIDYSIIKNKLVEHKRTMYRNVDNYVRREQLIKHFANDLALLNGWCIKIDNL
;
A
#
# COMPACT_ATOMS: atom_id res chain seq x y z
N MET A 1 -15.49 8.54 -18.24
CA MET A 1 -16.76 8.52 -17.47
C MET A 1 -17.72 7.36 -17.83
N TYR A 2 -17.35 6.36 -18.65
CA TYR A 2 -18.31 5.35 -19.15
C TYR A 2 -18.12 3.89 -18.69
N CYS A 3 -17.26 3.63 -17.69
CA CYS A 3 -17.11 2.27 -17.12
C CYS A 3 -17.96 2.00 -15.85
N LYS A 4 -18.69 2.99 -15.33
CA LYS A 4 -19.61 2.77 -14.19
C LYS A 4 -20.77 1.84 -14.52
N TYR A 5 -21.24 1.80 -15.77
CA TYR A 5 -22.38 0.96 -16.14
C TYR A 5 -22.07 -0.55 -16.14
N GLN A 6 -20.80 -0.95 -16.31
CA GLN A 6 -20.40 -2.36 -16.26
C GLN A 6 -19.94 -2.81 -14.88
N GLU A 7 -19.60 -1.88 -14.00
CA GLU A 7 -19.43 -2.19 -12.58
C GLU A 7 -20.73 -2.76 -12.01
N SER A 8 -21.92 -2.31 -12.46
CA SER A 8 -23.22 -2.85 -12.03
C SER A 8 -23.33 -4.38 -12.19
N GLU A 9 -22.99 -4.94 -13.37
CA GLU A 9 -23.04 -6.40 -13.61
C GLU A 9 -21.98 -7.17 -12.80
N LEU A 10 -20.80 -6.57 -12.56
CA LEU A 10 -19.77 -7.20 -11.74
C LEU A 10 -20.07 -7.09 -10.24
N THR A 11 -20.69 -5.99 -9.78
CA THR A 11 -21.17 -5.84 -8.41
C THR A 11 -22.34 -6.77 -8.12
N GLU A 12 -23.20 -7.09 -9.09
CA GLU A 12 -24.24 -8.10 -8.88
C GLU A 12 -23.64 -9.49 -8.60
N MET A 13 -22.55 -9.87 -9.30
CA MET A 13 -21.85 -11.13 -9.01
C MET A 13 -21.07 -11.09 -7.69
N ASP A 14 -20.42 -9.98 -7.35
CA ASP A 14 -19.66 -9.84 -6.11
C ASP A 14 -20.59 -9.71 -4.88
N ASN A 15 -21.80 -9.17 -5.07
CA ASN A 15 -22.84 -9.12 -4.05
C ASN A 15 -23.41 -10.51 -3.74
N SER A 16 -23.50 -11.42 -4.72
CA SER A 16 -23.84 -12.83 -4.41
C SER A 16 -22.74 -13.54 -3.60
N VAL A 17 -21.47 -13.15 -3.75
CA VAL A 17 -20.36 -13.73 -2.96
C VAL A 17 -20.27 -13.07 -1.57
N LYS A 18 -20.61 -11.79 -1.45
CA LYS A 18 -20.63 -11.06 -0.16
C LYS A 18 -21.89 -11.25 0.66
N ALA A 19 -23.02 -11.58 0.04
CA ALA A 19 -24.27 -11.89 0.75
C ALA A 19 -24.14 -13.13 1.67
N LEU A 20 -23.11 -13.96 1.48
CA LEU A 20 -22.83 -15.11 2.34
C LEU A 20 -21.82 -14.84 3.48
N GLN A 21 -21.24 -13.63 3.59
CA GLN A 21 -20.19 -13.37 4.59
C GLN A 21 -20.29 -12.05 5.37
N LEU A 22 -21.35 -11.27 5.19
CA LEU A 22 -21.58 -10.07 5.99
C LEU A 22 -23.01 -10.05 6.51
N ASP A 23 -23.32 -11.07 7.31
CA ASP A 23 -24.46 -11.08 8.21
C ASP A 23 -23.90 -11.09 9.64
N GLU A 24 -23.28 -9.98 10.04
CA GLU A 24 -23.16 -9.65 11.46
C GLU A 24 -23.22 -8.13 11.62
N ASN A 25 -24.41 -7.70 12.04
CA ASN A 25 -24.83 -6.37 12.41
C ASN A 25 -23.74 -5.56 13.14
N LEU A 26 -23.22 -4.52 12.49
CA LEU A 26 -22.65 -3.36 13.17
C LEU A 26 -23.56 -2.18 12.89
N ASP A 27 -24.29 -1.84 13.95
CA ASP A 27 -25.42 -0.93 14.01
C ASP A 27 -25.25 0.39 13.27
N ASN A 28 -26.38 0.79 12.69
CA ASN A 28 -26.74 2.11 12.23
C ASN A 28 -26.51 3.16 13.34
N SER A 29 -25.33 3.77 13.38
CA SER A 29 -25.12 5.03 14.12
C SER A 29 -24.85 6.19 13.16
N PRO A 30 -25.50 7.36 13.32
CA PRO A 30 -25.53 8.40 12.29
C PRO A 30 -24.14 8.97 12.03
N ARG A 31 -23.80 9.14 10.75
CA ARG A 31 -22.52 9.65 10.19
C ARG A 31 -22.08 11.05 10.67
N ILE A 32 -22.69 11.64 11.70
CA ILE A 32 -22.43 12.99 12.20
C ILE A 32 -21.70 12.94 13.55
N SER A 33 -20.54 12.27 13.59
CA SER A 33 -19.45 12.64 14.52
C SER A 33 -18.08 12.09 14.11
N SER A 34 -17.85 11.72 12.84
CA SER A 34 -16.55 11.18 12.42
C SER A 34 -15.42 12.21 12.57
N ARG A 35 -15.67 13.49 12.29
CA ARG A 35 -14.62 14.53 12.40
C ARG A 35 -14.26 14.88 13.84
N LYS A 36 -15.24 14.85 14.76
CA LYS A 36 -14.99 15.04 16.20
C LYS A 36 -14.31 13.81 16.80
N SER A 37 -14.68 12.59 16.39
CA SER A 37 -14.00 11.38 16.85
C SER A 37 -12.56 11.34 16.34
N ILE A 38 -12.31 11.60 15.06
CA ILE A 38 -10.94 11.67 14.50
C ILE A 38 -10.07 12.66 15.28
N LYS A 39 -10.58 13.88 15.55
CA LYS A 39 -9.84 14.86 16.37
C LYS A 39 -9.54 14.38 17.79
N LYS A 40 -10.51 13.76 18.46
CA LYS A 40 -10.30 13.15 19.79
C LYS A 40 -9.26 12.02 19.74
N HIS A 41 -9.29 11.18 18.70
CA HIS A 41 -8.28 10.14 18.51
C HIS A 41 -6.89 10.73 18.27
N ASP A 42 -6.76 11.79 17.45
CA ASP A 42 -5.48 12.46 17.22
C ASP A 42 -4.93 13.12 18.51
N GLU A 43 -5.79 13.74 19.32
CA GLU A 43 -5.43 14.32 20.63
C GLU A 43 -4.97 13.24 21.62
N LEU A 44 -5.66 12.09 21.66
CA LEU A 44 -5.26 10.93 22.48
C LEU A 44 -3.94 10.31 22.02
N LEU A 45 -3.68 10.24 20.71
CA LEU A 45 -2.42 9.73 20.19
C LEU A 45 -1.25 10.69 20.51
N LYS A 46 -1.47 12.00 20.42
CA LYS A 46 -0.48 13.01 20.82
C LYS A 46 -0.18 12.94 22.31
N SER A 47 -1.20 12.89 23.17
CA SER A 47 -1.00 12.79 24.62
C SER A 47 -0.34 11.46 25.01
N SER A 48 -0.70 10.35 24.36
CA SER A 48 -0.03 9.06 24.53
C SER A 48 1.45 9.12 24.14
N GLY A 49 1.78 9.78 23.02
CA GLY A 49 3.16 9.98 22.60
C GLY A 49 3.98 10.82 23.60
N GLU A 50 3.39 11.87 24.16
CA GLU A 50 4.02 12.69 25.21
C GLU A 50 4.22 11.92 26.51
N ILE A 51 3.24 11.11 26.93
CA ILE A 51 3.33 10.25 28.11
C ILE A 51 4.46 9.22 27.93
N LEU A 52 4.54 8.58 26.76
CA LEU A 52 5.62 7.64 26.44
C LEU A 52 6.99 8.31 26.49
N ARG A 53 7.11 9.54 25.95
CA ARG A 53 8.36 10.30 26.01
C ARG A 53 8.77 10.61 27.45
N LYS A 54 7.86 11.17 28.26
CA LYS A 54 8.11 11.44 29.69
C LYS A 54 8.47 10.18 30.47
N LEU A 55 7.79 9.08 30.19
CA LEU A 55 8.08 7.80 30.84
C LEU A 55 9.47 7.28 30.45
N ASN A 56 9.91 7.48 29.21
CA ASN A 56 11.26 7.14 28.77
C ASN A 56 12.32 8.04 29.43
N GLU A 57 12.08 9.34 29.53
CA GLU A 57 12.95 10.29 30.25
C GLU A 57 13.11 9.89 31.74
N VAL A 58 12.02 9.48 32.40
CA VAL A 58 12.06 8.99 33.79
C VAL A 58 12.87 7.69 33.90
N ARG A 59 12.70 6.75 32.96
CA ARG A 59 13.49 5.50 32.93
C ARG A 59 14.98 5.79 32.76
N GLN A 60 15.35 6.67 31.84
CA GLN A 60 16.74 7.07 31.61
C GLN A 60 17.35 7.76 32.83
N THR A 61 16.60 8.69 33.45
CA THR A 61 17.03 9.39 34.66
C THR A 61 17.24 8.40 35.81
N LYS A 62 16.29 7.48 36.02
CA LYS A 62 16.39 6.44 37.05
C LYS A 62 17.57 5.49 36.80
N ALA A 63 17.79 5.08 35.55
CA ALA A 63 18.92 4.23 35.18
C ALA A 63 20.27 4.93 35.43
N TYR A 64 20.38 6.21 35.07
CA TYR A 64 21.57 7.02 35.31
C TYR A 64 21.84 7.19 36.83
N GLU A 65 20.81 7.49 37.61
CA GLU A 65 20.95 7.58 39.07
C GLU A 65 21.39 6.26 39.68
N MET A 66 20.80 5.14 39.27
CA MET A 66 21.17 3.81 39.77
C MET A 66 22.62 3.46 39.43
N MET A 67 23.06 3.69 38.20
CA MET A 67 24.46 3.52 37.78
C MET A 67 25.41 4.38 38.63
N LYS A 68 25.03 5.62 38.92
CA LYS A 68 25.80 6.54 39.76
C LYS A 68 25.93 6.01 41.19
N TYR A 69 24.85 5.53 41.80
CA TYR A 69 24.88 4.93 43.13
C TYR A 69 25.72 3.65 43.17
N GLU A 70 25.57 2.76 42.20
CA GLU A 70 26.38 1.54 42.09
C GLU A 70 27.87 1.85 41.92
N THR A 71 28.21 2.87 41.12
CA THR A 71 29.60 3.30 40.94
C THR A 71 30.17 3.84 42.24
N ILE A 72 29.41 4.65 42.99
CA ILE A 72 29.84 5.19 44.28
C ILE A 72 30.02 4.09 45.32
N ALA A 73 29.10 3.12 45.38
CA ALA A 73 29.17 2.01 46.32
C ALA A 73 30.42 1.13 46.13
N ARG A 74 30.96 1.06 44.91
CA ARG A 74 32.16 0.26 44.57
C ARG A 74 33.47 1.03 44.69
N MET A 75 33.45 2.33 44.98
CA MET A 75 34.64 3.18 44.97
C MET A 75 35.13 3.52 46.38
N ASN A 76 36.44 3.76 46.51
CA ASN A 76 37.04 4.23 47.75
C ASN A 76 36.51 5.62 48.15
N ALA A 77 36.27 5.85 49.44
CA ALA A 77 35.68 7.09 49.95
C ALA A 77 36.45 8.36 49.51
N SER A 78 37.77 8.27 49.37
CA SER A 78 38.62 9.39 48.93
C SER A 78 38.39 9.81 47.48
N SER A 79 37.97 8.91 46.58
CA SER A 79 37.76 9.22 45.16
C SER A 79 36.34 9.70 44.82
N VAL A 80 35.38 9.58 45.75
CA VAL A 80 33.97 9.94 45.54
C VAL A 80 33.81 11.41 45.14
N THR A 81 34.50 12.31 45.86
CA THR A 81 34.41 13.76 45.61
C THR A 81 34.90 14.13 44.20
N ALA A 82 35.98 13.49 43.74
CA ALA A 82 36.52 13.72 42.40
C ALA A 82 35.56 13.21 41.31
N TYR A 83 35.00 12.01 41.49
CA TYR A 83 34.00 11.44 40.59
C TYR A 83 32.74 12.31 40.48
N LEU A 84 32.20 12.79 41.61
CA LEU A 84 31.02 13.66 41.61
C LEU A 84 31.27 14.99 40.89
N ARG A 85 32.47 15.57 41.01
CA ARG A 85 32.87 16.75 40.23
C ARG A 85 32.93 16.46 38.75
N GLN A 86 33.48 15.30 38.35
CA GLN A 86 33.54 14.89 36.95
C GLN A 86 32.15 14.66 36.34
N GLN A 87 31.24 13.98 37.06
CA GLN A 87 29.87 13.72 36.59
C GLN A 87 29.04 15.01 36.42
N ARG A 88 29.31 16.06 37.20
CA ARG A 88 28.67 17.37 37.00
C ARG A 88 29.10 18.04 35.68
N LEU A 89 30.32 17.78 35.20
CA LEU A 89 30.87 18.38 33.99
C LEU A 89 30.56 17.57 32.73
N LYS A 90 30.44 16.24 32.85
CA LYS A 90 30.09 15.33 31.76
C LYS A 90 29.08 14.30 32.29
N PRO A 91 27.75 14.55 32.21
CA PRO A 91 26.80 13.47 32.37
C PRO A 91 27.12 12.45 31.28
N ASN A 92 27.65 11.29 31.66
CA ASN A 92 27.91 10.21 30.72
C ASN A 92 26.62 9.96 29.93
N GLN A 93 26.69 10.08 28.60
CA GLN A 93 25.69 9.49 27.72
C GLN A 93 25.61 8.02 28.16
N VAL A 94 24.48 7.60 28.71
CA VAL A 94 24.25 6.22 29.09
C VAL A 94 24.56 5.41 27.82
N PRO A 95 25.60 4.56 27.82
CA PRO A 95 25.82 3.68 26.69
C PRO A 95 24.55 2.87 26.54
N LEU A 96 23.93 2.91 25.36
CA LEU A 96 22.77 2.07 25.05
C LEU A 96 23.12 0.66 25.53
N SER A 97 22.34 0.15 26.49
CA SER A 97 22.54 -1.22 26.94
C SER A 97 22.47 -2.13 25.72
N GLU A 98 23.26 -3.21 25.66
CA GLU A 98 23.17 -4.19 24.57
C GLU A 98 21.71 -4.62 24.32
N THR A 99 20.94 -4.73 25.40
CA THR A 99 19.49 -4.98 25.37
C THR A 99 18.69 -3.89 24.65
N GLU A 100 19.04 -2.62 24.83
CA GLU A 100 18.39 -1.45 24.25
C GLU A 100 18.70 -1.32 22.76
N ALA A 101 19.94 -1.62 22.36
CA ALA A 101 20.34 -1.71 20.95
C ALA A 101 19.59 -2.86 20.22
N ILE A 102 19.42 -4.02 20.87
CA ILE A 102 18.63 -5.14 20.35
C ILE A 102 17.16 -4.72 20.18
N LEU A 103 16.56 -4.05 21.18
CA LEU A 103 15.18 -3.56 21.09
C LEU A 103 15.00 -2.52 19.98
N GLN A 104 15.96 -1.61 19.81
CA GLN A 104 15.93 -0.62 18.74
C GLN A 104 15.99 -1.29 17.36
N LYS A 105 16.92 -2.23 17.17
CA LYS A 105 17.05 -2.99 15.93
C LYS A 105 15.75 -3.75 15.61
N HIS A 106 15.17 -4.44 16.59
CA HIS A 106 13.89 -5.13 16.42
C HIS A 106 12.76 -4.16 16.02
N HIS A 107 12.71 -2.98 16.64
CA HIS A 107 11.72 -1.96 16.29
C HIS A 107 11.90 -1.41 14.87
N GLU A 108 13.14 -1.22 14.41
CA GLU A 108 13.46 -0.83 13.04
C GLU A 108 13.11 -1.92 12.03
N GLU A 109 13.37 -3.19 12.36
CA GLU A 109 12.96 -4.34 11.55
C GLU A 109 11.43 -4.41 11.41
N MET A 110 10.68 -4.22 12.50
CA MET A 110 9.22 -4.15 12.47
C MET A 110 8.72 -3.00 11.58
N LYS A 111 9.34 -1.82 11.68
CA LYS A 111 9.01 -0.66 10.84
C LYS A 111 9.28 -0.95 9.36
N ASN A 112 10.43 -1.54 9.05
CA ASN A 112 10.79 -1.92 7.69
C ASN A 112 9.83 -2.97 7.13
N HIS A 113 9.46 -3.97 7.93
CA HIS A 113 8.49 -4.98 7.56
C HIS A 113 7.11 -4.38 7.26
N ALA A 114 6.62 -3.51 8.14
CA ALA A 114 5.37 -2.78 7.94
C ALA A 114 5.42 -1.92 6.66
N ALA A 115 6.53 -1.23 6.43
CA ALA A 115 6.73 -0.43 5.21
C ALA A 115 6.66 -1.29 3.94
N ILE A 116 7.28 -2.48 3.94
CA ILE A 116 7.22 -3.43 2.81
C ILE A 116 5.77 -3.86 2.54
N ILE A 117 5.02 -4.23 3.57
CA ILE A 117 3.60 -4.63 3.44
C ILE A 117 2.77 -3.50 2.82
N ILE A 118 2.93 -2.28 3.34
CA ILE A 118 2.22 -1.09 2.85
C ILE A 118 2.58 -0.82 1.38
N GLN A 119 3.87 -0.90 1.03
CA GLN A 119 4.32 -0.72 -0.35
C GLN A 119 3.73 -1.78 -1.29
N GLN A 120 3.72 -3.06 -0.88
CA GLN A 120 3.12 -4.13 -1.67
C GLN A 120 1.63 -3.91 -1.90
N PHE A 121 0.90 -3.47 -0.87
CA PHE A 121 -0.52 -3.16 -0.96
C PHE A 121 -0.79 -2.06 -1.99
N PHE A 122 -0.08 -0.93 -1.91
CA PHE A 122 -0.25 0.16 -2.87
C PHE A 122 0.18 -0.22 -4.29
N ARG A 123 1.23 -1.04 -4.44
CA ARG A 123 1.64 -1.59 -5.75
C ARG A 123 0.53 -2.44 -6.38
N ARG A 124 -0.10 -3.32 -5.60
CA ARG A 124 -1.24 -4.15 -6.07
C ARG A 124 -2.43 -3.29 -6.50
N ILE A 125 -2.81 -2.29 -5.69
CA ILE A 125 -3.91 -1.37 -6.04
C ILE A 125 -3.60 -0.60 -7.32
N THR A 126 -2.38 -0.07 -7.44
CA THR A 126 -1.98 0.72 -8.61
C THR A 126 -2.00 -0.13 -9.87
N ARG A 127 -1.48 -1.35 -9.81
CA ARG A 127 -1.54 -2.31 -10.92
C ARG A 127 -2.98 -2.63 -11.32
N ARG A 128 -3.86 -2.90 -10.36
CA ARG A 128 -5.28 -3.17 -10.64
C ARG A 128 -5.94 -1.97 -11.33
N LYS A 129 -5.75 -0.75 -10.81
CA LYS A 129 -6.25 0.48 -11.45
C LYS A 129 -5.70 0.68 -12.87
N GLN A 130 -4.44 0.34 -13.12
CA GLN A 130 -3.85 0.41 -14.47
C GLN A 130 -4.51 -0.60 -15.42
N ILE A 131 -4.67 -1.85 -14.99
CA ILE A 131 -5.37 -2.89 -15.74
C ILE A 131 -6.79 -2.43 -16.07
N ASP A 132 -7.55 -1.94 -15.09
CA ASP A 132 -8.93 -1.51 -15.28
C ASP A 132 -9.03 -0.35 -16.29
N ARG A 133 -8.13 0.64 -16.21
CA ARG A 133 -8.07 1.76 -17.17
C ARG A 133 -7.79 1.29 -18.59
N ILE A 134 -6.79 0.41 -18.77
CA ILE A 134 -6.42 -0.10 -20.09
C ILE A 134 -7.54 -0.99 -20.63
N PHE A 135 -8.12 -1.83 -19.80
CA PHE A 135 -9.24 -2.68 -20.15
C PHE A 135 -10.45 -1.85 -20.62
N CYS A 136 -10.81 -0.78 -19.91
CA CYS A 136 -11.84 0.16 -20.33
C CYS A 136 -11.50 0.85 -21.67
N THR A 137 -10.23 1.17 -21.89
CA THR A 137 -9.76 1.79 -23.13
C THR A 137 -9.85 0.83 -24.31
N TRP A 138 -9.42 -0.43 -24.15
CA TRP A 138 -9.47 -1.45 -25.21
C TRP A 138 -10.90 -1.88 -25.54
N LYS A 139 -11.78 -1.90 -24.53
CA LYS A 139 -13.21 -2.19 -24.72
C LYS A 139 -13.95 -1.03 -25.35
N TRP A 140 -13.37 0.16 -25.36
CA TRP A 140 -14.04 1.34 -25.89
C TRP A 140 -14.17 1.25 -27.41
N ILE A 141 -15.41 1.34 -27.87
CA ILE A 141 -15.77 1.45 -29.29
C ILE A 141 -16.45 2.80 -29.48
N SER A 142 -15.99 3.58 -30.46
CA SER A 142 -16.57 4.87 -30.83
C SER A 142 -18.02 4.73 -31.31
N LEU A 143 -18.82 5.78 -31.13
CA LEU A 143 -20.24 5.75 -31.53
C LEU A 143 -20.43 5.45 -33.03
N PRO A 144 -19.71 6.09 -33.98
CA PRO A 144 -19.88 5.79 -35.41
C PRO A 144 -19.60 4.33 -35.73
N LYS A 145 -18.57 3.75 -35.11
CA LYS A 145 -18.20 2.35 -35.31
C LYS A 145 -19.25 1.39 -34.72
N ARG A 146 -19.91 1.77 -33.61
CA ARG A 146 -21.04 0.99 -33.07
C ARG A 146 -22.24 1.01 -34.02
N VAL A 147 -22.56 2.17 -34.61
CA VAL A 147 -23.63 2.29 -35.61
C VAL A 147 -23.33 1.39 -36.81
N GLN A 148 -22.11 1.45 -37.35
CA GLN A 148 -21.68 0.57 -38.44
C GLN A 148 -21.83 -0.92 -38.11
N TYR A 149 -21.48 -1.34 -36.88
CA TYR A 149 -21.68 -2.73 -36.46
C TYR A 149 -23.16 -3.11 -36.37
N ILE A 150 -24.02 -2.20 -35.91
CA ILE A 150 -25.46 -2.43 -35.83
C ILE A 150 -26.06 -2.54 -37.24
N GLU A 151 -25.68 -1.66 -38.16
CA GLU A 151 -26.10 -1.70 -39.57
C GLU A 151 -25.69 -3.02 -40.23
N ALA A 152 -24.43 -3.43 -40.08
CA ALA A 152 -23.95 -4.71 -40.63
C ALA A 152 -24.66 -5.93 -40.03
N ILE A 153 -25.07 -5.87 -38.76
CA ILE A 153 -25.88 -6.92 -38.13
C ILE A 153 -27.31 -6.90 -38.71
N ALA A 154 -27.91 -5.72 -38.88
CA ALA A 154 -29.25 -5.57 -39.45
C ALA A 154 -29.33 -6.08 -40.89
N GLU A 155 -28.35 -5.75 -41.74
CA GLU A 155 -28.25 -6.28 -43.10
C GLU A 155 -28.17 -7.81 -43.12
N ARG A 156 -27.34 -8.39 -42.24
CA ARG A 156 -27.20 -9.84 -42.13
C ARG A 156 -28.49 -10.51 -41.66
N MET A 157 -29.23 -9.89 -40.74
CA MET A 157 -30.52 -10.40 -40.27
C MET A 157 -31.61 -10.26 -41.34
N ALA A 158 -31.60 -9.18 -42.14
CA ALA A 158 -32.52 -8.99 -43.25
C ALA A 158 -32.35 -10.06 -44.34
N GLY A 159 -31.13 -10.55 -44.56
CA GLY A 159 -30.83 -11.68 -45.45
C GLY A 159 -31.32 -13.06 -44.96
N GLY A 160 -32.12 -13.14 -43.89
CA GLY A 160 -32.67 -14.39 -43.36
C GLY A 160 -31.70 -15.21 -42.52
N THR A 161 -30.48 -14.72 -42.27
CA THR A 161 -29.50 -15.39 -41.41
C THR A 161 -29.74 -15.02 -39.95
N VAL A 162 -30.83 -15.57 -39.38
CA VAL A 162 -31.13 -15.41 -37.95
C VAL A 162 -30.42 -16.52 -37.16
N PRO A 163 -29.68 -16.19 -36.08
CA PRO A 163 -29.05 -17.20 -35.23
C PRO A 163 -30.06 -18.19 -34.68
N ARG A 164 -29.82 -19.49 -34.90
CA ARG A 164 -30.59 -20.59 -34.30
C ARG A 164 -30.24 -20.73 -32.83
N ARG A 165 -31.02 -21.55 -32.09
CA ARG A 165 -30.77 -21.83 -30.67
C ARG A 165 -29.32 -22.30 -30.38
N ILE A 166 -28.76 -23.09 -31.29
CA ILE A 166 -27.38 -23.62 -31.22
C ILE A 166 -26.36 -22.49 -31.40
N ASP A 167 -26.65 -21.51 -32.24
CA ASP A 167 -25.75 -20.37 -32.47
C ASP A 167 -25.63 -19.51 -31.20
N TYR A 168 -26.70 -19.38 -30.40
CA TYR A 168 -26.63 -18.62 -29.14
C TYR A 168 -25.66 -19.22 -28.14
N SER A 169 -25.59 -20.54 -28.00
CA SER A 169 -24.63 -21.18 -27.08
C SER A 169 -23.19 -20.97 -27.58
N ILE A 170 -22.97 -21.08 -28.88
CA ILE A 170 -21.66 -20.81 -29.51
C ILE A 170 -21.26 -19.34 -29.31
N ILE A 171 -22.16 -18.39 -29.58
CA ILE A 171 -21.92 -16.95 -29.40
C ILE A 171 -21.61 -16.64 -27.93
N LYS A 172 -22.37 -17.21 -26.99
CA LYS A 172 -22.15 -17.03 -25.55
C LYS A 172 -20.77 -17.57 -25.13
N ASN A 173 -20.40 -18.75 -25.60
CA ASN A 173 -19.10 -19.35 -25.29
C ASN A 173 -17.94 -18.52 -25.86
N LYS A 174 -18.03 -18.11 -27.13
CA LYS A 174 -17.04 -17.22 -27.76
C LYS A 174 -16.90 -15.88 -27.02
N LEU A 175 -18.01 -15.32 -26.54
CA LEU A 175 -17.99 -14.08 -25.76
C LEU A 175 -17.28 -14.26 -24.41
N VAL A 176 -17.54 -15.35 -23.70
CA VAL A 176 -16.86 -15.66 -22.43
C VAL A 176 -15.37 -15.89 -22.64
N GLU A 177 -15.01 -16.65 -23.68
CA GLU A 177 -13.62 -16.89 -24.08
C GLU A 177 -12.92 -15.57 -24.38
N HIS A 178 -13.51 -14.71 -25.21
CA HIS A 178 -12.98 -13.39 -25.54
C HIS A 178 -12.81 -12.51 -24.28
N LYS A 179 -13.79 -12.49 -23.36
CA LYS A 179 -13.68 -11.74 -22.10
C LYS A 179 -12.47 -12.22 -21.26
N ARG A 180 -12.28 -13.54 -21.15
CA ARG A 180 -11.17 -14.14 -20.39
C ARG A 180 -9.81 -13.87 -21.03
N THR A 181 -9.70 -14.01 -22.35
CA THR A 181 -8.44 -13.75 -23.08
C THR A 181 -8.10 -12.26 -23.06
N MET A 182 -9.08 -11.37 -23.21
CA MET A 182 -8.87 -9.93 -23.16
C MET A 182 -8.29 -9.48 -21.81
N TYR A 183 -8.81 -9.96 -20.68
CA TYR A 183 -8.26 -9.63 -19.37
C TYR A 183 -6.80 -10.10 -19.22
N ARG A 184 -6.49 -11.32 -19.65
CA ARG A 184 -5.10 -11.86 -19.66
C ARG A 184 -4.18 -11.03 -20.56
N ASN A 185 -4.64 -10.62 -21.73
CA ASN A 185 -3.87 -9.80 -22.67
C ASN A 185 -3.57 -8.42 -22.09
N VAL A 186 -4.54 -7.79 -21.41
CA VAL A 186 -4.33 -6.51 -20.72
C VAL A 186 -3.32 -6.68 -19.58
N ASP A 187 -3.42 -7.72 -18.76
CA ASP A 187 -2.44 -7.96 -17.69
C ASP A 187 -1.01 -8.18 -18.25
N ASN A 188 -0.89 -8.96 -19.33
CA ASN A 188 0.38 -9.16 -20.03
C ASN A 188 0.94 -7.86 -20.61
N TYR A 189 0.08 -7.01 -21.19
CA TYR A 189 0.46 -5.70 -21.71
C TYR A 189 0.98 -4.79 -20.59
N VAL A 190 0.27 -4.71 -19.45
CA VAL A 190 0.72 -3.93 -18.28
C VAL A 190 2.08 -4.40 -17.77
N ARG A 191 2.31 -5.72 -17.70
CA ARG A 191 3.61 -6.28 -17.31
C ARG A 191 4.73 -5.85 -18.27
N ARG A 192 4.49 -5.92 -19.58
CA ARG A 192 5.46 -5.50 -20.61
C ARG A 192 5.77 -4.01 -20.52
N GLU A 193 4.76 -3.16 -20.36
CA GLU A 193 4.94 -1.71 -20.17
C GLU A 193 5.77 -1.39 -18.92
N GLN A 194 5.55 -2.11 -17.82
CA GLN A 194 6.35 -1.94 -16.60
C GLN A 194 7.81 -2.37 -16.82
N LEU A 195 8.03 -3.47 -17.53
CA LEU A 195 9.37 -3.96 -17.88
C LEU A 195 10.12 -2.97 -18.79
N ILE A 196 9.44 -2.45 -19.82
CA ILE A 196 10.01 -1.44 -20.74
C ILE A 196 10.41 -0.18 -19.96
N LYS A 197 9.55 0.28 -19.03
CA LYS A 197 9.88 1.43 -18.16
C LYS A 197 11.10 1.16 -17.28
N HIS A 198 11.22 -0.06 -16.74
CA HIS A 198 12.39 -0.44 -15.96
C HIS A 198 13.66 -0.37 -16.82
N PHE A 199 13.66 -1.00 -18.00
CA PHE A 199 14.79 -0.94 -18.91
C PHE A 199 15.12 0.48 -19.37
N ALA A 200 14.12 1.32 -19.62
CA ALA A 200 14.33 2.72 -19.96
C ALA A 200 15.03 3.49 -18.82
N ASN A 201 14.65 3.22 -17.56
CA ASN A 201 15.30 3.83 -16.40
C ASN A 201 16.73 3.32 -16.21
N ASP A 202 16.97 2.02 -16.38
CA ASP A 202 18.32 1.43 -16.27
C ASP A 202 19.25 2.01 -17.34
N LEU A 203 18.77 2.10 -18.59
CA LEU A 203 19.51 2.72 -19.69
C LEU A 203 19.79 4.20 -19.43
N ALA A 204 18.83 4.94 -18.85
CA ALA A 204 19.04 6.34 -18.48
C ALA A 204 20.11 6.49 -17.38
N LEU A 205 20.13 5.60 -16.39
CA LEU A 205 21.15 5.58 -15.34
C LEU A 205 22.54 5.25 -15.91
N LEU A 206 22.63 4.27 -16.81
CA LEU A 206 23.88 3.91 -17.49
C LEU A 206 24.40 5.07 -18.35
N ASN A 207 23.53 5.71 -19.14
CA ASN A 207 23.92 6.88 -19.95
C ASN A 207 24.37 8.05 -19.07
N GLY A 208 23.71 8.29 -17.93
CA GLY A 208 24.14 9.30 -16.96
C GLY A 208 25.47 8.96 -16.28
N TRP A 209 25.79 7.67 -16.12
CA TRP A 209 27.10 7.21 -15.65
C TRP A 209 28.19 7.37 -16.71
N CYS A 210 27.92 7.01 -17.98
CA CYS A 210 28.85 7.22 -19.08
C CYS A 210 29.22 8.70 -19.23
N ILE A 211 28.24 9.62 -19.19
CA ILE A 211 28.50 11.07 -19.24
C ILE A 211 29.36 11.54 -18.05
N LYS A 212 29.24 10.92 -16.87
CA LYS A 212 30.10 11.27 -15.72
C LYS A 212 31.53 10.74 -15.85
N ILE A 213 31.72 9.58 -16.48
CA ILE A 213 33.05 9.00 -16.72
C ILE A 213 33.79 9.79 -17.82
N ASP A 214 33.10 10.20 -18.88
CA ASP A 214 33.72 10.98 -19.96
C ASP A 214 34.14 12.40 -19.56
N ASN A 215 33.67 12.89 -18.40
CA ASN A 215 34.02 14.20 -17.82
C ASN A 215 35.08 14.11 -16.69
N LEU A 216 35.68 12.94 -16.49
CA LEU A 216 36.76 12.66 -15.54
C LEU A 216 38.08 12.42 -16.28
#